data_AF-O16488-F1
#
_entry.id   AF-O16488-F1
#
_cell.length_a   1.000
_cell.length_b   1.000
_cell.length_c   1.000
_cell.angle_alpha   90.00
_cell.angle_beta   90.00
_cell.angle_gamma   90.00
#
_symmetry.space_group_name_H-M   'P 1'
#
loop_
_entity.id
_entity.type
_entity.pdbx_description
1 polymer ?
#
loop_
_entity_poly.entity_id
_entity_poly.type
_entity_poly.pdbx_seq_one_letter_code
_entity_poly.pdbx_strand_id
1 'polypeptide(L)'
;MKVFIVLAALIGCYVYAQDAQILPVGGQVGGGQRLPCRGRNEEYKTCGTACEPSCTNPNPMCTKQCINNVCQCRSGYVRNEITRQCVRQAQCSRPGTGFGSSTPFPSQSPQRCGRNETFRTCGSSCEPSCTTPRPQACTMQCIVNVCQCSEGFVRGPSGCVRQRDC
;
A
#
# COMPACT_ATOMS: atom_id res chain seq x y z
N MET A 1 69.36 6.26 19.25
CA MET A 1 68.77 4.90 19.21
C MET A 1 67.27 5.10 19.44
N LYS A 2 66.29 4.92 18.57
CA LYS A 2 66.14 4.23 17.29
C LYS A 2 65.26 5.12 16.40
N VAL A 3 65.87 5.74 15.38
CA VAL A 3 65.22 5.97 14.07
C VAL A 3 64.95 4.57 13.49
N PHE A 4 64.02 4.39 12.55
CA PHE A 4 63.62 3.10 11.92
C PHE A 4 62.49 2.30 12.61
N ILE A 5 61.34 2.92 12.86
CA ILE A 5 60.05 2.22 12.60
C ILE A 5 59.24 3.12 11.68
N VAL A 6 59.86 3.36 10.54
CA VAL A 6 59.30 3.97 9.35
C VAL A 6 58.68 2.81 8.54
N LEU A 7 57.55 3.07 7.89
CA LEU A 7 57.04 2.34 6.72
C LEU A 7 56.37 0.96 6.85
N ALA A 8 56.33 0.29 8.00
CA ALA A 8 55.76 -1.08 8.05
C ALA A 8 54.21 -1.18 8.15
N ALA A 9 53.50 -0.14 8.60
CA ALA A 9 52.04 -0.25 8.80
C ALA A 9 51.22 -0.05 7.50
N LEU A 10 51.81 0.45 6.42
CA LEU A 10 51.09 0.69 5.16
C LEU A 10 51.04 -0.55 4.24
N ILE A 11 51.80 -1.61 4.54
CA ILE A 11 51.89 -2.79 3.69
C ILE A 11 50.85 -3.87 4.09
N GLY A 12 50.34 -3.84 5.33
CA GLY A 12 49.46 -4.88 5.87
C GLY A 12 47.99 -4.86 5.39
N CYS A 13 47.50 -3.74 4.87
CA CYS A 13 46.12 -3.66 4.36
C CYS A 13 45.98 -4.11 2.89
N TYR A 14 47.08 -4.35 2.19
CA TYR A 14 47.08 -4.62 0.75
C TYR A 14 46.70 -6.06 0.36
N VAL A 15 46.49 -6.97 1.33
CA VAL A 15 46.44 -8.43 1.05
C VAL A 15 45.06 -9.09 1.32
N TYR A 16 44.03 -8.34 1.72
CA TYR A 16 42.69 -8.92 1.99
C TYR A 16 41.62 -8.70 0.91
N ALA A 17 42.02 -8.35 -0.32
CA ALA A 17 41.10 -8.15 -1.43
C ALA A 17 41.37 -9.15 -2.58
N GLN A 18 40.98 -10.43 -2.43
CA GLN A 18 41.13 -11.43 -3.51
C GLN A 18 39.93 -12.35 -3.76
N ASP A 19 38.78 -12.18 -3.10
CA ASP A 19 37.56 -12.92 -3.47
C ASP A 19 36.54 -11.97 -4.12
N ALA A 20 36.89 -11.54 -5.34
CA ALA A 20 36.03 -10.78 -6.23
C ALA A 20 35.40 -11.74 -7.24
N GLN A 21 34.18 -12.20 -6.95
CA GLN A 21 33.30 -12.71 -8.00
C GLN A 21 32.77 -11.50 -8.80
N ILE A 22 33.47 -11.25 -9.90
CA ILE A 22 33.14 -10.29 -10.95
C ILE A 22 31.81 -10.69 -11.56
N LEU A 23 30.73 -9.98 -11.23
CA LEU A 23 29.55 -9.91 -12.09
C LEU A 23 29.92 -9.10 -13.34
N PRO A 24 29.58 -9.57 -14.55
CA PRO A 24 29.92 -8.84 -15.76
C PRO A 24 29.15 -7.52 -15.77
N VAL A 25 29.88 -6.41 -15.72
CA VAL A 25 29.38 -5.11 -16.18
C VAL A 25 29.31 -5.19 -17.71
N GLY A 26 28.30 -5.92 -18.20
CA GLY A 26 27.90 -5.99 -19.60
C GLY A 26 26.78 -4.99 -19.84
N GLY A 27 27.10 -3.88 -20.49
CA GLY A 27 26.13 -2.82 -20.81
C GLY A 27 26.77 -1.74 -21.65
N GLN A 28 26.97 -2.06 -22.93
CA GLN A 28 27.55 -1.21 -23.95
C GLN A 28 26.69 0.04 -24.24
N VAL A 29 27.39 1.17 -24.33
CA VAL A 29 27.26 2.25 -25.34
C VAL A 29 25.94 3.04 -25.39
N GLY A 30 26.02 4.32 -24.99
CA GLY A 30 25.12 5.36 -25.50
C GLY A 30 25.03 6.64 -24.66
N GLY A 31 25.91 7.61 -24.92
CA GLY A 31 25.66 9.05 -24.70
C GLY A 31 25.46 9.56 -23.27
N GLY A 32 26.48 10.23 -22.73
CA GLY A 32 26.40 10.91 -21.44
C GLY A 32 25.44 12.09 -21.41
N GLN A 33 24.72 12.23 -20.29
CA GLN A 33 24.37 13.48 -19.62
C GLN A 33 23.88 13.10 -18.22
N ARG A 34 24.35 13.82 -17.19
CA ARG A 34 23.80 13.73 -15.82
C ARG A 34 22.27 13.76 -15.92
N LEU A 35 21.59 12.75 -15.40
CA LEU A 35 20.12 12.73 -15.36
C LEU A 35 19.65 14.04 -14.67
N PRO A 36 18.88 14.90 -15.35
CA PRO A 36 18.50 16.20 -14.80
C PRO A 36 17.51 16.08 -13.63
N CYS A 37 16.84 14.93 -13.48
CA CYS A 37 15.95 14.64 -12.36
C CYS A 37 16.66 13.85 -11.28
N ARG A 38 16.46 14.26 -10.02
CA ARG A 38 17.06 13.61 -8.84
C ARG A 38 16.12 12.61 -8.15
N GLY A 39 14.81 12.69 -8.40
CA GLY A 39 13.81 11.86 -7.74
C GLY A 39 13.71 10.44 -8.30
N ARG A 40 13.44 9.47 -7.42
CA ARG A 40 13.13 8.10 -7.84
C ARG A 40 11.83 8.08 -8.65
N ASN A 41 11.83 7.33 -9.75
CA ASN A 41 10.70 7.21 -10.68
C ASN A 41 10.31 8.53 -11.37
N GLU A 42 11.23 9.49 -11.42
CA GLU A 42 11.09 10.66 -12.27
C GLU A 42 11.72 10.41 -13.65
N GLU A 43 11.24 11.16 -14.61
CA GLU A 43 11.69 11.22 -16.00
C GLU A 43 11.71 12.69 -16.41
N TYR A 44 12.79 13.06 -17.10
CA TYR A 44 12.91 14.40 -17.65
C TYR A 44 12.14 14.51 -18.96
N LYS A 45 11.31 15.53 -19.06
CA LYS A 45 10.54 15.81 -20.27
C LYS A 45 10.86 17.21 -20.77
N THR A 46 11.20 17.31 -22.05
CA THR A 46 11.33 18.59 -22.74
C THR A 46 9.98 19.31 -22.87
N CYS A 47 8.87 18.56 -22.93
CA CYS A 47 7.47 19.00 -22.97
C CYS A 47 6.65 18.10 -22.04
N GLY A 48 6.47 18.49 -20.77
CA GLY A 48 5.72 17.74 -19.76
C GLY A 48 4.28 18.23 -19.61
N THR A 49 3.40 17.42 -19.00
CA THR A 49 2.01 17.84 -18.71
C THR A 49 1.98 18.98 -17.68
N ALA A 50 1.06 19.93 -17.80
CA ALA A 50 0.85 20.91 -16.75
C ALA A 50 0.09 20.36 -15.52
N CYS A 51 -0.59 19.23 -15.68
CA CYS A 51 -1.35 18.58 -14.62
C CYS A 51 -0.81 17.16 -14.45
N GLU A 52 0.18 17.03 -13.56
CA GLU A 52 0.75 15.74 -13.25
C GLU A 52 -0.22 14.92 -12.37
N PRO A 53 -0.45 13.63 -12.67
CA PRO A 53 -1.19 12.73 -11.80
C PRO A 53 -0.67 12.73 -10.35
N SER A 54 -1.57 12.87 -9.39
CA SER A 54 -1.25 12.84 -7.96
C SER A 54 -2.04 11.76 -7.22
N CYS A 55 -1.67 11.49 -5.96
CA CYS A 55 -2.42 10.57 -5.12
C CYS A 55 -3.89 10.98 -4.88
N THR A 56 -4.17 12.29 -4.88
CA THR A 56 -5.51 12.87 -4.68
C THR A 56 -6.29 12.95 -5.99
N ASN A 57 -5.61 13.20 -7.11
CA ASN A 57 -6.19 13.30 -8.45
C ASN A 57 -5.34 12.53 -9.49
N PRO A 58 -5.53 11.21 -9.62
CA PRO A 58 -4.72 10.38 -10.51
C PRO A 58 -5.02 10.62 -12.00
N ASN A 59 -6.18 11.17 -12.34
CA ASN A 59 -6.60 11.45 -13.71
C ASN A 59 -7.05 12.92 -13.84
N PRO A 60 -6.12 13.89 -13.72
CA PRO A 60 -6.49 15.29 -13.77
C PRO A 60 -7.01 15.68 -15.16
N MET A 61 -8.10 16.43 -15.21
CA MET A 61 -8.52 17.09 -16.43
C MET A 61 -7.53 18.22 -16.74
N CYS A 62 -6.83 18.12 -17.86
CA CYS A 62 -5.77 19.07 -18.22
C CYS A 62 -5.97 19.63 -19.62
N THR A 63 -5.63 20.89 -19.79
CA THR A 63 -5.46 21.52 -21.10
C THR A 63 -4.12 21.07 -21.72
N LYS A 64 -3.95 21.27 -23.04
CA LYS A 64 -2.82 20.72 -23.82
C LYS A 64 -1.50 21.50 -23.70
N GLN A 65 -1.38 22.48 -22.80
CA GLN A 65 -0.12 23.19 -22.60
C GLN A 65 0.97 22.29 -22.04
N CYS A 66 2.19 22.49 -22.53
CA CYS A 66 3.38 21.85 -21.99
C CYS A 66 4.11 22.74 -21.00
N ILE A 67 4.68 22.11 -19.98
CA ILE A 67 5.75 22.70 -19.17
C ILE A 67 7.08 22.23 -19.76
N ASN A 68 7.92 23.17 -20.18
CA ASN A 68 9.20 22.84 -20.79
C ASN A 68 10.24 22.43 -19.74
N ASN A 69 11.08 21.45 -20.07
CA ASN A 69 12.27 21.06 -19.28
C ASN A 69 11.96 20.70 -17.82
N VAL A 70 10.96 19.83 -17.61
CA VAL A 70 10.42 19.48 -16.29
C VAL A 70 10.69 18.03 -15.92
N CYS A 71 10.89 17.77 -14.64
CA CYS A 71 10.93 16.42 -14.08
C CYS A 71 9.53 15.98 -13.68
N GLN A 72 9.08 14.86 -14.26
CA GLN A 72 7.76 14.32 -14.00
C GLN A 72 7.79 12.86 -13.61
N CYS A 73 6.75 12.39 -12.92
CA CYS A 73 6.58 10.97 -12.65
C CYS A 73 6.51 10.19 -13.96
N ARG A 74 7.26 9.07 -14.00
CA ARG A 74 7.19 8.09 -15.09
C ARG A 74 5.76 7.58 -15.26
N SER A 75 5.43 7.11 -16.46
CA SER A 75 4.13 6.50 -16.73
C SER A 75 3.80 5.39 -15.71
N GLY A 76 2.57 5.39 -15.19
CA GLY A 76 2.11 4.47 -14.14
C GLY A 76 2.44 4.87 -12.70
N TYR A 77 3.15 5.98 -12.49
CA TYR A 77 3.38 6.58 -11.18
C TYR A 77 2.57 7.87 -11.01
N VAL A 78 2.22 8.16 -9.77
CA VAL A 78 1.57 9.41 -9.35
C VAL A 78 2.43 10.10 -8.30
N ARG A 79 2.35 11.43 -8.22
CA ARG A 79 3.06 12.18 -7.18
C ARG A 79 2.30 12.09 -5.86
N ASN A 80 2.97 11.59 -4.84
CA ASN A 80 2.47 11.68 -3.47
C ASN A 80 2.68 13.11 -2.97
N GLU A 81 1.60 13.78 -2.56
CA GLU A 81 1.67 15.18 -2.13
C GLU A 81 2.42 15.36 -0.81
N ILE A 82 2.42 14.34 0.05
CA ILE A 82 3.08 14.35 1.35
C ILE A 82 4.58 14.13 1.19
N THR A 83 4.97 13.03 0.54
CA THR A 83 6.39 12.66 0.41
C THR A 83 7.10 13.34 -0.76
N ARG A 84 6.34 13.97 -1.67
CA ARG A 84 6.79 14.54 -2.95
C ARG A 84 7.43 13.54 -3.91
N GLN A 85 7.34 12.25 -3.62
CA GLN A 85 7.91 11.16 -4.44
C GLN A 85 6.89 10.63 -5.45
N CYS A 86 7.41 10.12 -6.57
CA CYS A 86 6.64 9.36 -7.55
C CYS A 86 6.46 7.93 -7.06
N VAL A 87 5.22 7.58 -6.72
CA VAL A 87 4.83 6.28 -6.15
C VAL A 87 3.76 5.63 -7.02
N ARG A 88 3.54 4.31 -6.86
CA ARG A 88 2.38 3.67 -7.50
C ARG A 88 1.11 4.11 -6.80
N GLN A 89 -0.02 4.13 -7.51
CA GLN A 89 -1.32 4.50 -6.95
C GLN A 89 -1.67 3.72 -5.67
N ALA A 90 -1.31 2.43 -5.60
CA ALA A 90 -1.51 1.56 -4.44
C ALA A 90 -0.70 2.00 -3.19
N GLN A 91 0.36 2.78 -3.36
CA GLN A 91 1.22 3.28 -2.28
C GLN A 91 0.77 4.65 -1.75
N CYS A 92 -0.31 5.21 -2.28
CA CYS A 92 -0.88 6.45 -1.78
C CYS A 92 -1.51 6.21 -0.40
N SER A 93 -0.82 6.62 0.66
CA SER A 93 -1.35 6.67 2.03
C SER A 93 -2.42 7.77 2.11
N ARG A 94 -3.68 7.46 1.78
CA ARG A 94 -4.76 8.44 1.87
C ARG A 94 -5.02 8.79 3.33
N PRO A 95 -4.87 10.07 3.74
CA PRO A 95 -5.48 10.54 4.98
C PRO A 95 -6.99 10.63 4.73
N GLY A 96 -7.77 9.71 5.31
CA GLY A 96 -9.19 9.96 5.59
C GLY A 96 -10.27 9.47 4.61
N THR A 97 -9.96 8.82 3.48
CA THR A 97 -11.02 8.20 2.63
C THR A 97 -10.56 6.90 1.95
N GLY A 98 -10.89 5.77 2.57
CA GLY A 98 -10.63 4.41 2.09
C GLY A 98 -11.46 4.01 0.87
N PHE A 99 -11.23 4.66 -0.28
CA PHE A 99 -11.76 4.27 -1.59
C PHE A 99 -10.64 4.13 -2.64
N GLY A 100 -9.53 3.55 -2.19
CA GLY A 100 -8.37 3.16 -3.01
C GLY A 100 -7.93 1.75 -2.63
N SER A 101 -8.75 0.79 -3.04
CA SER A 101 -8.61 -0.67 -3.26
C SER A 101 -7.26 -1.38 -3.00
N SER A 102 -6.55 -1.08 -1.91
CA SER A 102 -5.44 -1.89 -1.38
C SER A 102 -5.04 -1.53 0.06
N THR A 103 -5.87 -0.81 0.82
CA THR A 103 -5.85 -1.09 2.26
C THR A 103 -6.36 -2.52 2.40
N PRO A 104 -5.65 -3.43 3.07
CA PRO A 104 -6.39 -4.45 3.80
C PRO A 104 -7.34 -3.63 4.67
N PHE A 105 -8.63 -3.55 4.29
CA PHE A 105 -9.71 -3.48 5.27
C PHE A 105 -9.21 -4.32 6.41
N PRO A 106 -9.08 -3.80 7.65
CA PRO A 106 -8.34 -4.46 8.73
C PRO A 106 -8.66 -5.92 8.57
N SER A 107 -7.65 -6.66 8.10
CA SER A 107 -7.82 -8.07 7.82
C SER A 107 -7.95 -8.62 9.20
N GLN A 108 -9.19 -8.61 9.69
CA GLN A 108 -9.61 -9.46 10.75
C GLN A 108 -9.51 -10.82 10.09
N SER A 109 -8.27 -11.34 10.10
CA SER A 109 -7.90 -12.74 9.97
C SER A 109 -9.13 -13.55 10.29
N PRO A 110 -9.68 -14.34 9.35
CA PRO A 110 -11.09 -14.73 9.29
C PRO A 110 -11.66 -14.71 10.69
N GLN A 111 -12.30 -13.57 11.06
CA GLN A 111 -12.55 -13.26 12.47
C GLN A 111 -13.18 -14.52 13.04
N ARG A 112 -12.52 -15.18 14.00
CA ARG A 112 -12.99 -16.45 14.52
C ARG A 112 -14.31 -16.14 15.22
N CYS A 113 -15.40 -16.34 14.50
CA CYS A 113 -16.71 -16.10 15.04
C CYS A 113 -16.96 -17.06 16.19
N GLY A 114 -17.84 -16.65 17.10
CA GLY A 114 -18.21 -17.48 18.23
C GLY A 114 -18.88 -18.77 17.78
N ARG A 115 -19.21 -19.62 18.76
CA ARG A 115 -20.02 -20.81 18.52
C ARG A 115 -21.36 -20.39 17.90
N ASN A 116 -21.77 -21.10 16.84
CA ASN A 116 -22.99 -20.84 16.07
C ASN A 116 -23.06 -19.46 15.39
N GLU A 117 -21.90 -18.87 15.10
CA GLU A 117 -21.79 -17.66 14.29
C GLU A 117 -21.05 -17.96 12.97
N THR A 118 -21.45 -17.25 11.92
CA THR A 118 -20.86 -17.31 10.58
C THR A 118 -20.35 -15.93 10.21
N PHE A 119 -19.10 -15.88 9.77
CA PHE A 119 -18.53 -14.65 9.23
C PHE A 119 -19.22 -14.28 7.92
N ARG A 120 -19.68 -13.03 7.82
CA ARG A 120 -20.30 -12.48 6.61
C ARG A 120 -19.56 -11.22 6.19
N THR A 121 -19.12 -11.19 4.93
CA THR A 121 -18.57 -9.97 4.31
C THR A 121 -19.63 -8.88 4.26
N CYS A 122 -20.89 -9.27 4.10
CA CYS A 122 -22.05 -8.39 4.18
C CYS A 122 -23.15 -9.02 5.03
N GLY A 123 -23.29 -8.53 6.26
CA GLY A 123 -24.29 -9.00 7.21
C GLY A 123 -25.54 -8.13 7.27
N SER A 124 -26.64 -8.71 7.73
CA SER A 124 -27.90 -8.01 7.96
C SER A 124 -27.77 -6.98 9.09
N SER A 125 -28.33 -5.78 8.92
CA SER A 125 -28.49 -4.81 10.02
C SER A 125 -29.54 -5.23 11.06
N CYS A 126 -30.33 -6.25 10.74
CA CYS A 126 -31.36 -6.84 11.60
C CYS A 126 -31.06 -8.33 11.78
N GLU A 127 -30.24 -8.65 12.75
CA GLU A 127 -30.07 -10.04 13.13
C GLU A 127 -31.21 -10.49 14.05
N PRO A 128 -31.79 -11.70 13.85
CA PRO A 128 -32.72 -12.29 14.79
C PRO A 128 -32.14 -12.36 16.21
N SER A 129 -32.95 -11.99 17.21
CA SER A 129 -32.59 -12.06 18.63
C SER A 129 -33.64 -12.80 19.44
N CYS A 130 -33.34 -13.17 20.69
CA CYS A 130 -34.33 -13.80 21.57
C CYS A 130 -35.59 -12.96 21.76
N THR A 131 -35.45 -11.63 21.84
CA THR A 131 -36.57 -10.68 21.99
C THR A 131 -37.28 -10.40 20.67
N THR A 132 -36.57 -10.50 19.54
CA THR A 132 -37.15 -10.27 18.21
C THR A 132 -36.63 -11.34 17.23
N PRO A 133 -37.24 -12.55 17.26
CA PRO A 133 -36.79 -13.67 16.43
C PRO A 133 -37.02 -13.45 14.93
N ARG A 134 -37.96 -12.57 14.59
CA ARG A 134 -38.39 -12.28 13.21
C ARG A 134 -38.53 -10.77 13.02
N PRO A 135 -37.42 -10.03 12.89
CA PRO A 135 -37.48 -8.59 12.65
C PRO A 135 -38.22 -8.30 11.33
N GLN A 136 -39.24 -7.45 11.37
CA GLN A 136 -40.15 -7.19 10.24
C GLN A 136 -39.69 -6.03 9.35
N ALA A 137 -39.03 -5.03 9.93
CA ALA A 137 -38.63 -3.81 9.23
C ALA A 137 -37.12 -3.63 9.36
N CYS A 138 -36.42 -3.82 8.24
CA CYS A 138 -34.97 -3.82 8.19
C CYS A 138 -34.45 -2.92 7.10
N THR A 139 -33.42 -2.15 7.43
CA THR A 139 -32.76 -1.33 6.42
C THR A 139 -31.96 -2.24 5.49
N MET A 140 -31.86 -1.84 4.22
CA MET A 140 -30.97 -2.53 3.25
C MET A 140 -29.48 -2.27 3.52
N GLN A 141 -29.14 -1.73 4.70
CA GLN A 141 -27.78 -1.45 5.08
C GLN A 141 -27.06 -2.75 5.43
N CYS A 142 -25.88 -2.87 4.85
CA CYS A 142 -24.95 -3.97 5.02
C CYS A 142 -23.98 -3.65 6.15
N ILE A 143 -23.92 -4.52 7.17
CA ILE A 143 -22.82 -4.47 8.15
C ILE A 143 -21.65 -5.24 7.55
N VAL A 144 -20.57 -4.54 7.23
CA VAL A 144 -19.41 -5.13 6.54
C VAL A 144 -18.52 -5.90 7.52
N ASN A 145 -18.06 -7.10 7.13
CA ASN A 145 -17.12 -7.95 7.88
C ASN A 145 -17.55 -8.26 9.33
N VAL A 146 -18.73 -8.86 9.50
CA VAL A 146 -19.35 -9.12 10.80
C VAL A 146 -19.57 -10.61 11.06
N CYS A 147 -19.48 -11.04 12.31
CA CYS A 147 -19.93 -12.36 12.75
C CYS A 147 -21.42 -12.31 13.07
N GLN A 148 -22.21 -13.10 12.36
CA GLN A 148 -23.66 -13.19 12.58
C GLN A 148 -24.10 -14.59 12.97
N CYS A 149 -25.16 -14.71 13.76
CA CYS A 149 -25.76 -16.00 14.08
C CYS A 149 -26.03 -16.78 12.79
N SER A 150 -25.57 -18.03 12.79
CA SER A 150 -25.85 -18.97 11.71
C SER A 150 -27.36 -19.19 11.57
N GLU A 151 -27.77 -19.68 10.41
CA GLU A 151 -29.19 -19.94 10.15
C GLU A 151 -29.81 -20.87 11.22
N GLY A 152 -30.99 -20.48 11.72
CA GLY A 152 -31.68 -21.18 12.81
C GLY A 152 -31.25 -20.80 14.23
N PHE A 153 -30.27 -19.91 14.38
CA PHE A 153 -29.87 -19.32 15.66
C PHE A 153 -30.31 -17.86 15.76
N VAL A 154 -30.51 -17.41 16.99
CA VAL A 154 -30.85 -16.03 17.34
C VAL A 154 -29.84 -15.52 18.36
N ARG A 155 -29.56 -14.21 18.36
CA ARG A 155 -28.64 -13.59 19.33
C ARG A 155 -29.31 -13.52 20.70
N GLY A 156 -28.72 -14.23 21.66
CA GLY A 156 -29.07 -14.20 23.07
C GLY A 156 -27.96 -13.57 23.93
N PRO A 157 -28.11 -13.57 25.26
CA PRO A 157 -27.16 -12.94 26.19
C PRO A 157 -25.80 -13.62 26.25
N SER A 158 -25.73 -14.92 25.92
CA SER A 158 -24.49 -15.73 25.90
C SER A 158 -23.99 -16.03 24.47
N GLY A 159 -24.46 -15.28 23.47
CA GLY A 159 -24.15 -15.52 22.06
C GLY A 159 -25.31 -16.14 21.28
N CYS A 160 -25.01 -16.82 20.18
CA CYS A 160 -26.03 -17.38 19.28
C CYS A 160 -26.57 -18.72 19.80
N VAL A 161 -27.85 -18.73 20.15
CA VAL A 161 -28.61 -19.86 20.70
C VAL A 161 -29.79 -20.23 19.81
N ARG A 162 -30.39 -21.41 19.97
CA ARG A 162 -31.63 -21.71 19.25
C ARG A 162 -32.77 -20.94 19.91
N GLN A 163 -33.82 -20.65 19.15
CA GLN A 163 -34.99 -19.93 19.66
C GLN A 163 -35.63 -20.56 20.91
N ARG A 164 -35.55 -21.88 21.05
CA ARG A 164 -36.08 -22.65 22.20
C ARG A 164 -35.19 -22.57 23.45
N ASP A 165 -33.95 -22.10 23.28
CA ASP A 165 -32.95 -21.97 24.34
C ASP A 165 -32.82 -20.49 24.78
N CYS A 166 -33.70 -19.62 24.27
CA CYS A 166 -34.10 -18.38 24.91
C CYS A 166 -35.09 -18.72 26.04
#